data_AF-A0A7J7HBB7-F1
#
_entry.id   AF-A0A7J7HBB7-F1
#
_cell.length_a   1.000
_cell.length_b   1.000
_cell.length_c   1.000
_cell.angle_alpha   90.00
_cell.angle_beta   90.00
_cell.angle_gamma   90.00
#
_symmetry.space_group_name_H-M   'P 1'
#
loop_
_entity.id
_entity.type
_entity.pdbx_description
1 polymer ?
#
loop_
_entity_poly.entity_id
_entity_poly.type
_entity_poly.pdbx_seq_one_letter_code
_entity_poly.pdbx_strand_id
1 'polypeptide(L)'
;MGRAGEGEEEGLPLFETRVGKKSRVAYRIFGFTVFIGICMIWVYRLTHIPTAEQGRWAWIGMFMAELWFGFYWIITLSARLNVTYRYPFKHRLITRYGDKLPAVDIFVCTADAEIEPPTMVINTVLSVMSYDYPPEKLSIYLSDDGGSEFTFYALMEASQFSKHWIPFCKKFRVEPRSPAAYFSQNFNQQDPKLAEEWLATKILIDGRKPSAVDEDGHQLPTLVYLAREKRPQCPHNIKAGSMNALIRVSSEISNAPIILNLDCDMYSNDSDAIKEALCFFMDEKHGHKTSHVQHPQSCNNITKNDIFSRQC
;
A
#
# COMPACT_ATOMS: atom_id res chain seq x y z
N MET A 1 19.32 -38.16 -7.49
CA MET A 1 18.91 -38.21 -6.07
C MET A 1 18.46 -36.79 -5.72
N GLY A 2 17.19 -36.41 -5.63
CA GLY A 2 15.93 -37.11 -5.81
C GLY A 2 14.88 -36.17 -6.44
N ARG A 3 14.01 -36.76 -7.27
CA ARG A 3 12.92 -36.10 -8.00
C ARG A 3 11.59 -36.55 -7.36
N ALA A 4 11.46 -36.28 -6.06
CA ALA A 4 10.41 -36.86 -5.21
C ALA A 4 9.68 -35.82 -4.35
N GLY A 5 9.77 -34.52 -4.67
CA GLY A 5 9.14 -33.44 -3.90
C GLY A 5 8.26 -32.46 -4.69
N GLU A 6 8.35 -32.43 -6.03
CA GLU A 6 7.62 -31.45 -6.85
C GLU A 6 6.10 -31.68 -6.86
N GLY A 7 5.63 -32.92 -6.67
CA GLY A 7 4.21 -33.27 -6.69
C GLY A 7 3.44 -33.02 -5.38
N GLU A 8 4.12 -32.89 -4.23
CA GLU A 8 3.44 -32.61 -2.96
C GLU A 8 3.17 -31.11 -2.76
N GLU A 9 3.98 -30.24 -3.36
CA GLU A 9 3.81 -28.79 -3.22
C GLU A 9 2.70 -28.20 -4.09
N GLU A 10 2.27 -28.86 -5.18
CA GLU A 10 1.19 -28.37 -6.06
C GLU A 10 -0.18 -28.27 -5.36
N GLY A 11 -0.41 -29.00 -4.26
CA GLY A 11 -1.69 -28.98 -3.53
C GLY A 11 -1.75 -28.08 -2.30
N LEU A 12 -0.63 -27.49 -1.87
CA LEU A 12 -0.56 -26.71 -0.63
C LEU A 12 -1.20 -25.32 -0.78
N PRO A 13 -1.84 -24.77 0.26
CA PRO A 13 -2.39 -23.41 0.20
C PRO A 13 -1.27 -22.37 0.16
N LEU A 14 -1.48 -21.29 -0.60
CA LEU A 14 -0.54 -20.15 -0.68
C LEU A 14 -0.68 -19.19 0.49
N PHE A 15 -1.77 -19.26 1.25
CA PHE A 15 -1.95 -18.54 2.50
C PHE A 15 -2.72 -19.36 3.54
N GLU A 16 -2.46 -19.12 4.82
CA GLU A 16 -3.21 -19.71 5.93
C GLU A 16 -4.07 -18.63 6.61
N THR A 17 -5.35 -18.95 6.87
CA THR A 17 -6.21 -18.09 7.70
C THR A 17 -6.32 -18.67 9.10
N ARG A 18 -5.74 -18.00 10.09
CA ARG A 18 -5.84 -18.36 11.51
C ARG A 18 -6.89 -17.54 12.22
N VAL A 19 -7.79 -18.25 12.90
CA VAL A 19 -8.80 -17.64 13.76
C VAL A 19 -8.23 -17.47 15.16
N GLY A 20 -8.18 -16.23 15.64
CA GLY A 20 -7.76 -15.91 17.02
C GLY A 20 -8.80 -16.34 18.07
N LYS A 21 -9.01 -17.64 18.26
CA LYS A 21 -10.10 -18.21 19.08
C LYS A 21 -10.14 -17.65 20.50
N LYS A 22 -8.99 -17.57 21.20
CA LYS A 22 -8.91 -17.07 22.59
C LYS A 22 -9.26 -15.59 22.70
N SER A 23 -8.64 -14.74 21.86
CA SER A 23 -8.90 -13.30 21.82
C SER A 23 -10.36 -12.98 21.47
N ARG A 24 -10.95 -13.73 20.54
CA ARG A 24 -12.35 -13.59 20.13
C ARG A 24 -13.33 -13.86 21.27
N VAL A 25 -13.10 -14.91 22.07
CA VAL A 25 -13.97 -15.23 23.21
C VAL A 25 -13.88 -14.14 24.26
N ALA A 26 -12.67 -13.69 24.61
CA ALA A 26 -12.47 -12.60 25.56
C ALA A 26 -13.17 -11.31 25.10
N TYR A 27 -13.00 -10.93 23.82
CA TYR A 27 -13.63 -9.73 23.26
C TYR A 27 -15.17 -9.83 23.19
N ARG A 28 -15.72 -11.02 22.91
CA ARG A 28 -17.17 -11.25 22.94
C ARG A 28 -17.75 -11.12 24.34
N ILE A 29 -17.08 -11.66 25.35
CA ILE A 29 -17.50 -11.53 26.75
C ILE A 29 -17.47 -10.06 27.15
N PHE A 30 -16.38 -9.34 26.84
CA PHE A 30 -16.26 -7.91 27.10
C PHE A 30 -17.34 -7.09 26.37
N GLY A 31 -17.60 -7.37 25.09
CA GLY A 31 -18.69 -6.72 24.35
C GLY A 31 -20.04 -6.99 25.01
N PHE A 32 -20.31 -8.22 25.43
CA PHE A 32 -21.57 -8.57 26.09
C PHE A 32 -21.76 -7.84 27.43
N THR A 33 -20.71 -7.71 28.26
CA THR A 33 -20.81 -6.98 29.53
C THR A 33 -21.07 -5.49 29.33
N VAL A 34 -20.41 -4.88 28.34
CA VAL A 34 -20.65 -3.46 27.99
C VAL A 34 -22.07 -3.26 27.45
N PHE A 35 -22.57 -4.18 26.61
CA PHE A 35 -23.93 -4.13 26.08
C PHE A 35 -24.98 -4.15 27.19
N ILE A 36 -24.82 -5.03 28.19
CA ILE A 36 -25.69 -5.05 29.37
C ILE A 36 -25.67 -3.70 30.10
N GLY A 37 -24.47 -3.11 30.26
CA GLY A 37 -24.33 -1.78 30.88
C GLY A 37 -25.09 -0.69 30.12
N ILE A 38 -25.03 -0.69 28.78
CA ILE A 38 -25.79 0.25 27.94
C ILE A 38 -27.30 0.06 28.13
N CYS A 39 -27.78 -1.20 28.14
CA CYS A 39 -29.19 -1.49 28.38
C CYS A 39 -29.66 -1.02 29.76
N MET A 40 -28.85 -1.21 30.81
CA MET A 40 -29.17 -0.73 32.16
C MET A 40 -29.30 0.80 32.21
N ILE A 41 -28.41 1.54 31.52
CA ILE A 41 -28.48 3.00 31.41
C ILE A 41 -29.78 3.42 30.70
N TRP A 42 -30.13 2.76 29.60
CA TRP A 42 -31.37 3.07 28.88
C TRP A 42 -32.63 2.80 29.69
N VAL A 43 -32.67 1.68 30.43
CA VAL A 43 -33.77 1.36 31.35
C VAL A 43 -33.86 2.40 32.47
N TYR A 44 -32.74 2.83 33.03
CA TYR A 44 -32.71 3.89 34.03
C TYR A 44 -33.26 5.21 33.48
N ARG A 45 -32.84 5.62 32.27
CA ARG A 45 -33.31 6.85 31.62
C ARG A 45 -34.80 6.85 31.30
N LEU A 46 -35.35 5.69 30.91
CA LEU A 46 -36.78 5.51 30.65
C LEU A 46 -37.63 5.52 31.91
N THR A 47 -37.11 4.96 33.02
CA THR A 47 -37.84 4.89 34.30
C THR A 47 -37.79 6.20 35.08
N HIS A 48 -36.74 7.01 34.90
CA HIS A 48 -36.52 8.27 35.63
C HIS A 48 -36.70 9.49 34.72
N ILE A 49 -37.81 9.55 33.96
CA ILE A 49 -38.13 10.73 33.16
C ILE A 49 -38.64 11.84 34.09
N PRO A 50 -38.01 13.03 34.11
CA PRO A 50 -38.46 14.13 34.95
C PRO A 50 -39.87 14.59 34.54
N THR A 51 -40.77 14.62 35.51
CA THR A 51 -42.16 15.06 35.36
C THR A 51 -42.31 16.58 35.30
N ALA A 52 -41.31 17.33 35.78
CA ALA A 52 -41.27 18.79 35.68
C ALA A 52 -40.98 19.25 34.23
N GLU A 53 -41.68 20.30 33.76
CA GLU A 53 -41.48 20.82 32.40
C GLU A 53 -40.09 21.42 32.17
N GLN A 54 -39.50 22.03 33.21
CA GLN A 54 -38.15 22.57 33.15
C GLN A 54 -37.12 21.42 33.08
N GLY A 55 -36.45 21.31 31.92
CA GLY A 55 -35.38 20.33 31.70
C GLY A 55 -35.81 19.01 31.04
N ARG A 56 -37.11 18.78 30.83
CA ARG A 56 -37.62 17.55 30.17
C ARG A 56 -37.08 17.38 28.75
N TRP A 57 -37.05 18.45 27.96
CA TRP A 57 -36.52 18.42 26.60
C TRP A 57 -35.01 18.17 26.54
N ALA A 58 -34.24 18.72 27.49
CA ALA A 58 -32.82 18.43 27.61
C ALA A 58 -32.58 16.95 27.99
N TRP A 59 -33.40 16.40 28.87
CA TRP A 59 -33.35 14.98 29.23
C TRP A 59 -33.65 14.07 28.04
N ILE A 60 -34.71 14.36 27.28
CA ILE A 60 -35.08 13.64 26.06
C ILE A 60 -33.96 13.75 25.02
N GLY A 61 -33.38 14.94 24.83
CA GLY A 61 -32.27 15.16 23.90
C GLY A 61 -31.02 14.34 24.27
N MET A 62 -30.63 14.32 25.55
CA MET A 62 -29.54 13.47 26.03
C MET A 62 -29.84 11.99 25.82
N PHE A 63 -31.07 11.54 26.10
CA PHE A 63 -31.47 10.16 25.87
C PHE A 63 -31.40 9.76 24.39
N MET A 64 -31.83 10.64 23.48
CA MET A 64 -31.70 10.39 22.02
C MET A 64 -30.23 10.31 21.58
N ALA A 65 -29.35 11.15 22.14
CA ALA A 65 -27.92 11.06 21.87
C ALA A 65 -27.33 9.74 22.40
N GLU A 66 -27.71 9.30 23.60
CA GLU A 66 -27.28 8.01 24.17
C GLU A 66 -27.77 6.82 23.34
N LEU A 67 -29.01 6.85 22.83
CA LEU A 67 -29.52 5.84 21.91
C LEU A 67 -28.69 5.79 20.61
N TRP A 68 -28.36 6.96 20.05
CA TRP A 68 -27.53 7.06 18.85
C TRP A 68 -26.12 6.51 19.08
N PHE A 69 -25.46 6.89 20.18
CA PHE A 69 -24.12 6.38 20.51
C PHE A 69 -24.12 4.89 20.79
N GLY A 70 -25.13 4.35 21.48
CA GLY A 70 -25.23 2.91 21.69
C GLY A 70 -25.50 2.14 20.40
N PHE A 71 -26.34 2.67 19.50
CA PHE A 71 -26.54 2.09 18.16
C PHE A 71 -25.25 2.10 17.34
N TYR A 72 -24.53 3.23 17.30
CA TYR A 72 -23.21 3.33 16.69
C TYR A 72 -22.21 2.33 17.28
N TRP A 73 -22.21 2.16 18.61
CA TRP A 73 -21.36 1.19 19.29
C TRP A 73 -21.69 -0.26 18.90
N ILE A 74 -22.97 -0.62 18.75
CA ILE A 74 -23.39 -1.95 18.28
C ILE A 74 -22.89 -2.22 16.85
N ILE A 75 -23.02 -1.24 15.95
CA ILE A 75 -22.53 -1.35 14.57
C ILE A 75 -21.01 -1.55 14.57
N THR A 76 -20.26 -0.73 15.31
CA THR A 76 -18.80 -0.81 15.36
C THR A 76 -18.29 -2.10 16.03
N LEU A 77 -18.99 -2.58 17.05
CA LEU A 77 -18.72 -3.88 17.66
C LEU A 77 -18.84 -5.00 16.62
N SER A 78 -19.91 -5.00 15.82
CA SER A 78 -20.18 -6.04 14.82
C SER A 78 -19.01 -6.25 13.86
N ALA A 79 -18.35 -5.16 13.43
CA ALA A 79 -17.18 -5.20 12.55
C ALA A 79 -15.95 -5.83 13.23
N ARG A 80 -15.81 -5.71 14.55
CA ARG A 80 -14.64 -6.18 15.31
C ARG A 80 -14.80 -7.60 15.88
N LEU A 81 -15.97 -8.22 15.79
CA LEU A 81 -16.24 -9.54 16.38
C LEU A 81 -15.56 -10.71 15.65
N ASN A 82 -15.13 -10.52 14.40
CA ASN A 82 -14.59 -11.58 13.56
C ASN A 82 -13.16 -11.28 13.08
N VAL A 83 -12.26 -10.96 14.01
CA VAL A 83 -10.83 -10.81 13.69
C VAL A 83 -10.27 -12.14 13.16
N THR A 84 -9.61 -12.07 12.01
CA THR A 84 -8.93 -13.17 11.34
C THR A 84 -7.53 -12.74 10.94
N TYR A 85 -6.55 -13.61 11.13
CA TYR A 85 -5.17 -13.37 10.71
C TYR A 85 -4.89 -14.19 9.46
N ARG A 86 -4.24 -13.57 8.47
CA ARG A 86 -3.87 -14.23 7.22
C ARG A 86 -2.36 -14.19 7.06
N TYR A 87 -1.76 -15.33 6.75
CA TYR A 87 -0.31 -15.48 6.60
C TYR A 87 0.00 -15.96 5.18
N PRO A 88 0.64 -15.14 4.33
CA PRO A 88 1.06 -15.54 2.98
C PRO A 88 2.35 -16.36 3.01
N PHE A 89 2.50 -17.31 2.09
CA PHE A 89 3.69 -18.16 1.95
C PHE A 89 4.42 -17.88 0.64
N LYS A 90 5.23 -16.81 0.62
CA LYS A 90 6.00 -16.36 -0.54
C LYS A 90 6.84 -17.46 -1.21
N HIS A 91 7.50 -18.29 -0.41
CA HIS A 91 8.34 -19.37 -0.93
C HIS A 91 7.54 -20.35 -1.79
N ARG A 92 6.34 -20.74 -1.36
CA ARG A 92 5.47 -21.66 -2.13
C ARG A 92 4.99 -21.05 -3.44
N LEU A 93 4.70 -19.75 -3.44
CA LEU A 93 4.35 -19.01 -4.65
C LEU A 93 5.49 -19.09 -5.67
N ILE A 94 6.71 -18.79 -5.23
CA ILE A 94 7.91 -18.82 -6.08
C ILE A 94 8.18 -20.24 -6.58
N THR A 95 8.10 -21.27 -5.72
CA THR A 95 8.35 -22.65 -6.15
C THR A 95 7.31 -23.13 -7.17
N ARG A 96 6.03 -22.78 -6.99
CA ARG A 96 4.96 -23.24 -7.88
C ARG A 96 4.90 -22.49 -9.21
N TYR A 97 4.98 -21.16 -9.15
CA TYR A 97 4.80 -20.34 -10.35
C TYR A 97 6.12 -19.95 -10.98
N GLY A 98 7.21 -19.79 -10.22
CA GLY A 98 8.52 -19.40 -10.75
C GLY A 98 8.42 -18.23 -11.72
N ASP A 99 8.75 -18.49 -12.99
CA ASP A 99 8.69 -17.51 -14.07
C ASP A 99 7.28 -17.30 -14.67
N LYS A 100 6.22 -17.91 -14.12
CA LYS A 100 4.82 -17.78 -14.58
C LYS A 100 4.01 -16.78 -13.76
N LEU A 101 4.66 -15.89 -13.02
CA LEU A 101 3.98 -14.80 -12.32
C LEU A 101 3.29 -13.84 -13.32
N PRO A 102 2.13 -13.24 -12.97
CA PRO A 102 1.41 -12.31 -13.85
C PRO A 102 2.15 -10.98 -14.04
N ALA A 103 1.78 -10.20 -15.05
CA ALA A 103 2.18 -8.79 -15.10
C ALA A 103 1.48 -7.99 -13.98
N VAL A 104 2.14 -6.94 -13.51
CA VAL A 104 1.62 -6.04 -12.48
C VAL A 104 1.85 -4.60 -12.92
N ASP A 105 0.77 -3.83 -12.97
CA ASP A 105 0.81 -2.39 -13.21
C ASP A 105 0.73 -1.63 -11.89
N ILE A 106 1.63 -0.69 -11.68
CA ILE A 106 1.67 0.15 -10.49
C ILE A 106 1.26 1.56 -10.87
N PHE A 107 0.20 2.08 -10.25
CA PHE A 107 -0.29 3.43 -10.47
C PHE A 107 0.12 4.33 -9.33
N VAL A 108 0.84 5.40 -9.67
CA VAL A 108 1.18 6.50 -8.78
C VAL A 108 0.52 7.75 -9.34
N CYS A 109 -0.26 8.45 -8.52
CA CYS A 109 -0.93 9.69 -8.92
C CYS A 109 -0.33 10.86 -8.13
N THR A 110 -0.03 11.95 -8.81
CA THR A 110 0.33 13.24 -8.20
C THR A 110 -0.59 14.35 -8.72
N ALA A 111 -0.95 15.27 -7.82
CA ALA A 111 -1.87 16.36 -8.09
C ALA A 111 -1.16 17.61 -8.60
N ASP A 112 -0.12 18.08 -7.91
CA ASP A 112 0.58 19.33 -8.22
C ASP A 112 1.98 19.37 -7.58
N ALA A 113 2.96 19.91 -8.30
CA ALA A 113 4.37 19.92 -7.87
C ALA A 113 4.67 20.83 -6.67
N GLU A 114 3.85 21.85 -6.40
CA GLU A 114 4.02 22.73 -5.23
C GLU A 114 3.50 22.07 -3.95
N ILE A 115 2.37 21.35 -4.04
CA ILE A 115 1.75 20.65 -2.90
C ILE A 115 2.47 19.32 -2.64
N GLU A 116 2.81 18.61 -3.72
CA GLU A 116 3.47 17.30 -3.71
C GLU A 116 4.81 17.42 -4.43
N PRO A 117 5.89 17.76 -3.71
CA PRO A 117 7.19 18.02 -4.30
C PRO A 117 7.67 16.86 -5.18
N PRO A 118 8.20 17.12 -6.40
CA PRO A 118 8.65 16.06 -7.30
C PRO A 118 9.66 15.11 -6.66
N THR A 119 10.50 15.61 -5.74
CA THR A 119 11.45 14.77 -4.98
C THR A 119 10.77 13.68 -4.17
N MET A 120 9.62 13.97 -3.55
CA MET A 120 8.82 12.97 -2.81
C MET A 120 8.25 11.93 -3.77
N VAL A 121 7.63 12.39 -4.87
CA VAL A 121 7.03 11.54 -5.91
C VAL A 121 8.08 10.57 -6.48
N ILE A 122 9.28 11.08 -6.78
CA ILE A 122 10.37 10.27 -7.33
C ILE A 122 10.88 9.21 -6.34
N ASN A 123 10.94 9.52 -5.05
CA ASN A 123 11.32 8.52 -4.05
C ASN A 123 10.32 7.36 -4.00
N THR A 124 9.03 7.66 -4.15
CA THR A 124 7.98 6.65 -4.28
C THR A 124 8.15 5.83 -5.56
N VAL A 125 8.35 6.49 -6.71
CA VAL A 125 8.57 5.82 -8.00
C VAL A 125 9.80 4.89 -7.95
N LEU A 126 10.93 5.36 -7.45
CA LEU A 126 12.15 4.56 -7.31
C LEU A 126 11.97 3.38 -6.34
N SER A 127 11.19 3.58 -5.27
CA SER A 127 10.86 2.51 -4.33
C SER A 127 10.06 1.39 -5.00
N VAL A 128 9.09 1.72 -5.87
CA VAL A 128 8.27 0.71 -6.54
C VAL A 128 8.97 0.10 -7.75
N MET A 129 9.85 0.83 -8.43
CA MET A 129 10.68 0.26 -9.51
C MET A 129 11.69 -0.78 -9.00
N SER A 130 12.02 -0.74 -7.70
CA SER A 130 13.00 -1.62 -7.07
C SER A 130 12.37 -2.76 -6.25
N TYR A 131 11.09 -3.06 -6.50
CA TYR A 131 10.46 -4.29 -6.02
C TYR A 131 11.23 -5.53 -6.49
N ASP A 132 11.23 -6.58 -5.68
CA ASP A 132 11.83 -7.86 -6.05
C ASP A 132 10.88 -8.64 -6.96
N TYR A 133 10.71 -8.17 -8.19
CA TYR A 133 9.83 -8.74 -9.21
C TYR A 133 10.52 -8.75 -10.58
N PRO A 134 10.16 -9.67 -11.49
CA PRO A 134 10.70 -9.65 -12.86
C PRO A 134 10.44 -8.31 -13.56
N PRO A 135 11.48 -7.56 -13.98
CA PRO A 135 11.32 -6.23 -14.55
C PRO A 135 10.42 -6.17 -15.78
N GLU A 136 10.46 -7.20 -16.63
CA GLU A 136 9.65 -7.32 -17.84
C GLU A 136 8.15 -7.48 -17.56
N LYS A 137 7.78 -7.78 -16.31
CA LYS A 137 6.39 -7.93 -15.86
C LYS A 137 5.92 -6.79 -14.97
N LEU A 138 6.78 -5.81 -14.71
CA LEU A 138 6.51 -4.68 -13.86
C LEU A 138 6.43 -3.41 -14.70
N SER A 139 5.27 -2.77 -14.70
CA SER A 139 5.08 -1.47 -15.36
C SER A 139 4.61 -0.44 -14.35
N ILE A 140 5.29 0.69 -14.29
CA ILE A 140 5.03 1.77 -13.35
C ILE A 140 4.46 2.93 -14.16
N TYR A 141 3.32 3.45 -13.72
CA TYR A 141 2.64 4.58 -14.33
C TYR A 141 2.58 5.73 -13.34
N LEU A 142 3.18 6.86 -13.70
CA LEU A 142 3.01 8.12 -12.99
C LEU A 142 1.99 8.97 -13.73
N SER A 143 0.81 9.17 -13.13
CA SER A 143 -0.13 10.18 -13.60
C SER A 143 0.13 11.50 -12.90
N ASP A 144 0.47 12.52 -13.69
CA ASP A 144 0.57 13.89 -13.24
C ASP A 144 -0.70 14.66 -13.65
N ASP A 145 -1.51 14.97 -12.64
CA ASP A 145 -2.74 15.72 -12.84
C ASP A 145 -2.47 17.23 -12.96
N GLY A 146 -1.35 17.73 -12.45
CA GLY A 146 -0.92 19.12 -12.58
C GLY A 146 -0.24 19.39 -13.92
N GLY A 147 0.31 18.35 -14.56
CA GLY A 147 1.03 18.45 -15.82
C GLY A 147 2.28 19.33 -15.71
N SER A 148 3.00 19.22 -14.59
CA SER A 148 4.12 20.07 -14.26
C SER A 148 5.39 19.63 -15.01
N GLU A 149 6.06 20.60 -15.64
CA GLU A 149 7.36 20.36 -16.28
C GLU A 149 8.41 19.88 -15.28
N PHE A 150 8.32 20.33 -14.01
CA PHE A 150 9.23 19.90 -12.95
C PHE A 150 9.06 18.42 -12.59
N THR A 151 7.82 17.93 -12.52
CA THR A 151 7.52 16.52 -12.26
C THR A 151 8.03 15.65 -13.41
N PHE A 152 7.79 16.07 -14.65
CA PHE A 152 8.30 15.37 -15.83
C PHE A 152 9.84 15.32 -15.84
N TYR A 153 10.50 16.46 -15.59
CA TYR A 153 11.97 16.52 -15.53
C TYR A 153 12.53 15.65 -14.41
N ALA A 154 11.94 15.72 -13.21
CA ALA A 154 12.35 14.90 -12.08
C ALA A 154 12.22 13.41 -12.38
N LEU A 155 11.16 13.00 -13.10
CA LEU A 155 10.98 11.60 -13.52
C LEU A 155 12.02 11.16 -14.55
N MET A 156 12.39 12.05 -15.48
CA MET A 156 13.45 11.79 -16.45
C MET A 156 14.79 11.54 -15.75
N GLU A 157 15.17 12.39 -14.80
CA GLU A 157 16.38 12.23 -13.98
C GLU A 157 16.30 10.96 -13.12
N ALA A 158 15.13 10.69 -12.53
CA ALA A 158 14.90 9.46 -11.76
C ALA A 158 15.10 8.20 -12.59
N SER A 159 14.66 8.20 -13.86
CA SER A 159 14.86 7.09 -14.78
C SER A 159 16.35 6.82 -15.02
N GLN A 160 17.17 7.87 -15.14
CA GLN A 160 18.62 7.72 -15.27
C GLN A 160 19.26 7.21 -13.97
N PHE A 161 18.84 7.74 -12.82
CA PHE A 161 19.30 7.29 -11.52
C PHE A 161 18.91 5.83 -11.23
N SER A 162 17.73 5.39 -11.69
CA SER A 162 17.21 4.03 -11.47
C SER A 162 18.12 2.93 -12.01
N LYS A 163 18.88 3.21 -13.08
CA LYS A 163 19.88 2.30 -13.67
C LYS A 163 20.97 1.87 -12.69
N HIS A 164 21.26 2.70 -11.69
CA HIS A 164 22.26 2.45 -10.67
C HIS A 164 21.60 2.00 -9.36
N TRP A 165 20.48 2.62 -9.00
CA TRP A 165 19.78 2.35 -7.75
C TRP A 165 19.19 0.93 -7.69
N ILE A 166 18.57 0.45 -8.77
CA ILE A 166 17.90 -0.86 -8.76
C ILE A 166 18.91 -2.02 -8.59
N PRO A 167 20.02 -2.08 -9.33
CA PRO A 167 21.07 -3.08 -9.09
C PRO A 167 21.62 -3.02 -7.68
N PHE A 168 21.90 -1.81 -7.18
CA PHE A 168 22.38 -1.59 -5.82
C PHE A 168 21.40 -2.18 -4.78
N CYS A 169 20.10 -1.86 -4.91
CA CYS A 169 19.10 -2.39 -3.99
C CYS A 169 18.98 -3.92 -4.04
N LYS A 170 19.08 -4.52 -5.23
CA LYS A 170 19.04 -5.98 -5.41
C LYS A 170 20.28 -6.66 -4.84
N LYS A 171 21.48 -6.16 -5.17
CA LYS A 171 22.78 -6.69 -4.73
C LYS A 171 22.92 -6.66 -3.21
N PHE A 172 22.53 -5.55 -2.58
CA PHE A 172 22.69 -5.34 -1.14
C PHE A 172 21.43 -5.64 -0.32
N ARG A 173 20.33 -6.07 -0.96
CA ARG A 173 19.02 -6.32 -0.31
C ARG A 173 18.59 -5.14 0.59
N VAL A 174 18.65 -3.95 0.02
CA VAL A 174 18.37 -2.68 0.71
C VAL A 174 16.91 -2.60 1.12
N GLU A 175 16.63 -2.26 2.38
CA GLU A 175 15.28 -1.95 2.88
C GLU A 175 15.32 -0.75 3.84
N PRO A 176 14.39 0.22 3.76
CA PRO A 176 13.35 0.37 2.73
C PRO A 176 13.94 0.76 1.36
N ARG A 177 13.17 0.54 0.28
CA ARG A 177 13.63 0.74 -1.11
C ARG A 177 13.60 2.20 -1.59
N SER A 178 12.94 3.08 -0.83
CA SER A 178 12.96 4.52 -1.06
C SER A 178 14.32 5.11 -0.68
N PRO A 179 15.05 5.77 -1.60
CA PRO A 179 16.37 6.34 -1.30
C PRO A 179 16.35 7.29 -0.10
N ALA A 180 15.43 8.26 -0.07
CA ALA A 180 15.34 9.23 1.03
C ALA A 180 15.06 8.54 2.39
N ALA A 181 14.16 7.55 2.41
CA ALA A 181 13.87 6.79 3.61
C ALA A 181 15.08 5.96 4.08
N TYR A 182 15.74 5.26 3.15
CA TYR A 182 16.93 4.47 3.45
C TYR A 182 18.05 5.32 4.04
N PHE A 183 18.38 6.43 3.39
CA PHE A 183 19.48 7.29 3.83
C PHE A 183 19.17 8.02 5.13
N SER A 184 17.91 8.41 5.39
CA SER A 184 17.54 9.02 6.67
C SER A 184 17.66 8.05 7.85
N GLN A 185 17.45 6.75 7.65
CA GLN A 185 17.55 5.73 8.71
C GLN A 185 19.00 5.25 8.94
N ASN A 186 19.80 5.14 7.88
CA ASN A 186 21.12 4.50 7.91
C ASN A 186 22.32 5.45 8.07
N PHE A 187 22.10 6.69 8.54
CA PHE A 187 23.19 7.65 8.79
C PHE A 187 24.30 7.13 9.73
N ASN A 188 24.02 6.09 10.54
CA ASN A 188 24.94 5.56 11.55
C ASN A 188 25.58 4.20 11.21
N GLN A 189 25.25 3.55 10.08
CA GLN A 189 25.84 2.27 9.67
C GLN A 189 26.65 2.46 8.38
N GLN A 190 27.84 3.03 8.51
CA GLN A 190 28.81 3.09 7.42
C GLN A 190 29.59 1.77 7.36
N ASP A 191 29.13 0.83 6.54
CA ASP A 191 30.03 -0.21 6.02
C ASP A 191 30.98 0.47 5.01
N PRO A 192 32.30 0.50 5.23
CA PRO A 192 33.25 1.22 4.38
C PRO A 192 33.23 0.75 2.92
N LYS A 193 32.85 -0.51 2.63
CA LYS A 193 32.66 -1.00 1.25
C LYS A 193 31.46 -0.36 0.56
N LEU A 194 30.39 -0.09 1.31
CA LEU A 194 29.18 0.54 0.82
C LEU A 194 29.43 2.03 0.49
N ALA A 195 30.30 2.69 1.26
CA ALA A 195 30.66 4.10 1.06
C ALA A 195 31.49 4.32 -0.21
N GLU A 196 32.39 3.39 -0.55
CA GLU A 196 33.25 3.46 -1.74
C GLU A 196 32.47 3.19 -3.04
N GLU A 197 31.63 2.13 -3.08
CA GLU A 197 30.75 1.87 -4.23
C GLU A 197 29.73 3.03 -4.44
N TRP A 198 29.26 3.67 -3.37
CA TRP A 198 28.34 4.82 -3.43
C TRP A 198 28.97 6.11 -3.98
N LEU A 199 30.21 6.41 -3.60
CA LEU A 199 30.91 7.60 -4.09
C LEU A 199 31.09 7.55 -5.62
N ALA A 200 31.21 6.34 -6.17
CA ALA A 200 31.20 6.08 -7.60
C ALA A 200 29.80 6.27 -8.22
N THR A 201 28.73 5.76 -7.59
CA THR A 201 27.34 5.93 -8.08
C THR A 201 26.88 7.40 -8.10
N LYS A 202 27.48 8.28 -7.29
CA LYS A 202 27.12 9.71 -7.24
C LYS A 202 27.63 10.54 -8.44
N ILE A 203 28.50 10.01 -9.30
CA ILE A 203 29.30 10.84 -10.24
C ILE A 203 29.02 10.62 -11.74
N LEU A 204 28.17 9.69 -12.17
CA LEU A 204 27.92 9.52 -13.62
C LEU A 204 26.46 9.78 -14.02
N ILE A 205 26.27 10.81 -14.84
CA ILE A 205 25.09 10.99 -15.69
C ILE A 205 25.58 11.30 -17.11
N ASP A 206 25.51 10.32 -18.02
CA ASP A 206 25.33 10.56 -19.45
C ASP A 206 24.77 9.30 -20.15
N GLY A 207 23.94 9.51 -21.18
CA GLY A 207 23.61 8.48 -22.17
C GLY A 207 22.16 8.00 -22.19
N ARG A 208 21.38 8.63 -23.07
CA ARG A 208 20.06 8.16 -23.54
C ARG A 208 20.23 6.94 -24.45
N LYS A 209 19.61 5.80 -24.11
CA LYS A 209 19.42 4.64 -25.03
C LYS A 209 17.96 4.18 -24.99
N PRO A 210 17.39 3.79 -26.15
CA PRO A 210 15.97 3.43 -26.30
C PRO A 210 15.59 2.03 -25.76
N SER A 211 16.56 1.25 -25.27
CA SER A 211 16.34 0.02 -24.49
C SER A 211 17.06 0.20 -23.14
N ALA A 212 16.32 0.67 -22.13
CA ALA A 212 16.92 0.99 -20.83
C ALA A 212 17.27 -0.32 -20.10
N VAL A 213 18.55 -0.66 -20.16
CA VAL A 213 19.16 -1.67 -19.30
C VAL A 213 19.86 -0.97 -18.13
N ASP A 214 19.97 -1.67 -17.01
CA ASP A 214 20.80 -1.25 -15.89
C ASP A 214 22.29 -1.40 -16.20
N GLU A 215 23.16 -0.99 -15.27
CA GLU A 215 24.62 -1.10 -15.44
C GLU A 215 25.11 -2.56 -15.55
N ASP A 216 24.34 -3.50 -15.01
CA ASP A 216 24.62 -4.94 -15.07
C ASP A 216 24.07 -5.59 -16.36
N GLY A 217 23.39 -4.82 -17.22
CA GLY A 217 22.81 -5.27 -18.49
C GLY A 217 21.42 -5.90 -18.39
N HIS A 218 20.75 -5.88 -17.23
CA HIS A 218 19.38 -6.35 -17.06
C HIS A 218 18.36 -5.30 -17.50
N GLN A 219 17.21 -5.76 -17.97
CA GLN A 219 16.12 -4.89 -18.37
C GLN A 219 15.53 -4.14 -17.15
N LEU A 220 15.26 -2.84 -17.31
CA LEU A 220 14.55 -2.06 -16.31
C LEU A 220 13.02 -2.18 -16.46
N PRO A 221 12.25 -2.03 -15.36
CA PRO A 221 10.80 -1.95 -15.44
C PRO A 221 10.33 -0.82 -16.37
N THR A 222 9.19 -1.04 -17.02
CA THR A 222 8.61 -0.03 -17.89
C THR A 222 8.12 1.15 -17.05
N LEU A 223 8.51 2.37 -17.40
CA LEU A 223 8.06 3.59 -16.72
C LEU A 223 7.29 4.47 -17.70
N VAL A 224 6.02 4.76 -17.37
CA VAL A 224 5.11 5.52 -18.21
C VAL A 224 4.69 6.79 -17.47
N TYR A 225 4.91 7.95 -18.11
CA TYR A 225 4.39 9.23 -17.64
C TYR A 225 3.09 9.55 -18.39
N LEU A 226 2.04 9.92 -17.66
CA LEU A 226 0.76 10.34 -18.20
C LEU A 226 0.35 11.69 -17.65
N ALA A 227 0.26 12.69 -18.51
CA ALA A 227 -0.47 13.93 -18.24
C ALA A 227 -1.74 13.92 -19.09
N ARG A 228 -2.89 14.15 -18.46
CA ARG A 228 -4.19 14.13 -19.15
C ARG A 228 -4.49 15.48 -19.78
N GLU A 229 -5.15 15.46 -20.93
CA GLU A 229 -5.75 16.68 -21.47
C GLU A 229 -6.87 17.17 -20.54
N LYS A 230 -6.76 18.41 -20.07
CA LYS A 230 -7.78 19.08 -19.26
C LYS A 230 -8.30 20.30 -20.02
N ARG A 231 -9.63 20.47 -20.05
CA ARG A 231 -10.30 21.62 -20.68
C ARG A 231 -11.12 22.39 -19.64
N PRO A 232 -11.13 23.73 -19.65
CA PRO A 232 -11.77 24.54 -18.60
C PRO A 232 -13.26 24.24 -18.35
N GLN A 233 -13.98 23.77 -19.39
CA GLN A 233 -15.42 23.49 -19.32
C GLN A 233 -15.77 22.02 -19.07
N CYS A 234 -14.76 21.15 -18.92
CA CYS A 234 -14.96 19.71 -18.77
C CYS A 234 -14.57 19.27 -17.35
N PRO A 235 -15.52 18.79 -16.52
CA PRO A 235 -15.21 18.22 -15.22
C PRO A 235 -14.23 17.03 -15.37
N HIS A 236 -13.13 17.07 -14.63
CA HIS A 236 -12.02 16.11 -14.82
C HIS A 236 -11.84 15.09 -13.68
N ASN A 237 -12.66 15.17 -12.62
CA ASN A 237 -12.75 14.22 -11.50
C ASN A 237 -11.42 13.87 -10.77
N ILE A 238 -10.41 14.74 -10.83
CA ILE A 238 -9.12 14.69 -10.11
C ILE A 238 -8.58 13.25 -10.08
N LYS A 239 -8.45 12.64 -8.90
CA LYS A 239 -7.87 11.31 -8.68
C LYS A 239 -8.67 10.20 -9.35
N ALA A 240 -10.01 10.25 -9.31
CA ALA A 240 -10.85 9.26 -9.97
C ALA A 240 -10.72 9.35 -11.50
N GLY A 241 -10.64 10.57 -12.05
CA GLY A 241 -10.43 10.78 -13.48
C GLY A 241 -9.04 10.34 -13.95
N SER A 242 -8.01 10.61 -13.15
CA SER A 242 -6.63 10.16 -13.36
C SER A 242 -6.54 8.64 -13.39
N MET A 243 -7.03 7.96 -12.34
CA MET A 243 -6.97 6.51 -12.23
C MET A 243 -7.75 5.81 -13.35
N ASN A 244 -8.92 6.34 -13.74
CA ASN A 244 -9.68 5.80 -14.87
C ASN A 244 -8.96 5.99 -16.22
N ALA A 245 -8.19 7.05 -16.39
CA ALA A 245 -7.37 7.23 -17.58
C ALA A 245 -6.17 6.27 -17.59
N LEU A 246 -5.53 6.08 -16.43
CA LEU A 246 -4.46 5.09 -16.26
C LEU A 246 -4.92 3.70 -16.64
N ILE A 247 -6.09 3.25 -16.18
CA ILE A 247 -6.66 1.93 -16.55
C ILE A 247 -6.77 1.77 -18.07
N ARG A 248 -7.25 2.81 -18.79
CA ARG A 248 -7.38 2.76 -20.26
C ARG A 248 -6.05 2.79 -20.99
N VAL A 249 -5.05 3.50 -20.45
CA VAL A 249 -3.72 3.55 -21.06
C VAL A 249 -2.97 2.24 -20.78
N SER A 250 -3.07 1.72 -19.57
CA SER A 250 -2.50 0.44 -19.16
C SER A 250 -3.03 -0.70 -20.01
N SER A 251 -4.34 -0.74 -20.32
CA SER A 251 -4.93 -1.80 -21.17
C SER A 251 -4.35 -1.85 -22.58
N GLU A 252 -3.81 -0.75 -23.09
CA GLU A 252 -3.18 -0.68 -24.42
C GLU A 252 -1.67 -0.95 -24.38
N ILE A 253 -1.00 -0.62 -23.26
CA ILE A 253 0.47 -0.72 -23.14
C ILE A 253 0.90 -2.09 -22.59
N SER A 254 0.45 -2.46 -21.40
CA SER A 254 0.90 -3.67 -20.69
C SER A 254 -0.24 -4.68 -20.47
N ASN A 255 -1.48 -4.22 -20.38
CA ASN A 255 -2.68 -5.01 -20.13
C ASN A 255 -2.51 -5.99 -18.95
N ALA A 256 -1.93 -5.52 -17.85
CA ALA A 256 -1.66 -6.36 -16.70
C ALA A 256 -2.96 -6.78 -15.98
N PRO A 257 -3.08 -8.03 -15.52
CA PRO A 257 -4.26 -8.50 -14.79
C PRO A 257 -4.34 -7.97 -13.35
N ILE A 258 -3.23 -7.47 -12.79
CA ILE A 258 -3.15 -6.98 -11.41
C ILE A 258 -2.69 -5.52 -11.44
N ILE A 259 -3.43 -4.67 -10.73
CA ILE A 259 -3.11 -3.25 -10.56
C ILE A 259 -2.83 -2.98 -9.08
N LEU A 260 -1.68 -2.37 -8.80
CA LEU A 260 -1.31 -1.84 -7.49
C LEU A 260 -1.48 -0.32 -7.51
N ASN A 261 -2.41 0.20 -6.71
CA ASN A 261 -2.60 1.64 -6.56
C ASN A 261 -1.82 2.16 -5.35
N LEU A 262 -1.03 3.22 -5.54
CA LEU A 262 -0.18 3.82 -4.52
C LEU A 262 -0.26 5.36 -4.61
N ASP A 263 -0.27 6.00 -3.44
CA ASP A 263 -0.24 7.46 -3.35
C ASP A 263 1.21 7.96 -3.44
N CYS A 264 1.43 9.18 -3.94
CA CYS A 264 2.77 9.69 -4.22
C CYS A 264 3.63 9.92 -2.97
N ASP A 265 3.03 9.99 -1.79
CA ASP A 265 3.68 10.13 -0.48
C ASP A 265 3.91 8.79 0.24
N MET A 266 3.54 7.67 -0.39
CA MET A 266 3.68 6.32 0.15
C MET A 266 4.76 5.56 -0.61
N TYR A 267 5.67 4.89 0.11
CA TYR A 267 6.69 4.04 -0.49
C TYR A 267 6.64 2.63 0.11
N SER A 268 7.25 1.65 -0.55
CA SER A 268 7.25 0.28 -0.04
C SER A 268 8.33 0.06 1.01
N ASN A 269 7.92 -0.51 2.14
CA ASN A 269 8.84 -0.93 3.19
C ASN A 269 9.47 -2.29 2.91
N ASP A 270 8.71 -3.20 2.28
CA ASP A 270 9.16 -4.56 1.90
C ASP A 270 9.21 -4.68 0.38
N SER A 271 10.32 -5.21 -0.13
CA SER A 271 10.51 -5.47 -1.56
C SER A 271 9.69 -6.64 -2.11
N ASP A 272 9.09 -7.45 -1.24
CA ASP A 272 8.26 -8.61 -1.60
C ASP A 272 6.75 -8.34 -1.56
N ALA A 273 6.29 -7.13 -1.26
CA ALA A 273 4.86 -6.84 -1.03
C ALA A 273 3.95 -7.33 -2.18
N ILE A 274 4.41 -7.23 -3.43
CA ILE A 274 3.69 -7.76 -4.60
C ILE A 274 3.51 -9.28 -4.50
N LYS A 275 4.57 -10.03 -4.15
CA LYS A 275 4.49 -11.48 -3.99
C LYS A 275 3.56 -11.89 -2.85
N GLU A 276 3.53 -11.11 -1.77
CA GLU A 276 2.58 -11.35 -0.67
C GLU A 276 1.14 -11.19 -1.13
N ALA A 277 0.83 -10.13 -1.87
CA ALA A 277 -0.50 -9.93 -2.44
C ALA A 277 -0.87 -11.05 -3.43
N LEU A 278 0.07 -11.48 -4.28
CA LEU A 278 -0.14 -12.56 -5.24
C LEU A 278 -0.44 -13.91 -4.58
N CYS A 279 0.04 -14.16 -3.36
CA CYS A 279 -0.35 -15.37 -2.61
C CYS A 279 -1.88 -15.45 -2.39
N PHE A 280 -2.59 -14.32 -2.32
CA PHE A 280 -4.04 -14.30 -2.18
C PHE A 280 -4.78 -14.39 -3.50
N PHE A 281 -4.26 -13.78 -4.57
CA PHE A 281 -4.88 -13.79 -5.90
C PHE A 281 -4.68 -15.12 -6.64
N MET A 282 -3.50 -15.74 -6.48
CA MET A 282 -3.12 -16.95 -7.20
C MET A 282 -3.45 -18.24 -6.44
N ASP A 283 -4.09 -18.16 -5.26
CA ASP A 283 -4.54 -19.36 -4.54
C ASP A 283 -5.65 -20.06 -5.33
N GLU A 284 -5.49 -21.35 -5.63
CA GLU A 284 -6.44 -22.10 -6.46
C GLU A 284 -7.86 -22.16 -5.87
N LYS A 285 -7.97 -22.18 -4.53
CA LYS A 285 -9.26 -22.35 -3.83
C LYS A 285 -9.96 -21.03 -3.57
N HIS A 286 -9.21 -19.97 -3.24
CA HIS A 286 -9.78 -18.71 -2.80
C HIS A 286 -9.44 -17.52 -3.70
N GLY A 287 -8.50 -17.66 -4.63
CA GLY A 287 -8.03 -16.57 -5.50
C GLY A 287 -9.15 -15.92 -6.29
N HIS A 288 -10.05 -16.72 -6.87
CA HIS A 288 -11.23 -16.24 -7.60
C HIS A 288 -12.25 -15.47 -6.74
N LYS A 289 -12.13 -15.50 -5.40
CA LYS A 289 -12.99 -14.75 -4.46
C LYS A 289 -12.34 -13.45 -3.99
N THR A 290 -11.07 -13.23 -4.31
CA THR A 290 -10.31 -12.06 -3.86
C THR A 290 -10.32 -11.00 -4.95
N SER A 291 -10.98 -9.86 -4.69
CA SER A 291 -10.99 -8.73 -5.63
C SER A 291 -9.82 -7.76 -5.42
N HIS A 292 -9.41 -7.56 -4.16
CA HIS A 292 -8.34 -6.63 -3.79
C HIS A 292 -7.67 -7.11 -2.50
N VAL A 293 -6.40 -6.75 -2.31
CA VAL A 293 -5.64 -6.98 -1.08
C VAL A 293 -5.23 -5.63 -0.53
N GLN A 294 -5.76 -5.26 0.65
CA GLN A 294 -5.41 -4.01 1.31
C GLN A 294 -4.24 -4.24 2.26
N HIS A 295 -3.15 -3.51 2.06
CA HIS A 295 -2.05 -3.44 3.01
C HIS A 295 -2.30 -2.34 4.05
N PRO A 296 -1.88 -2.53 5.31
CA PRO A 296 -1.91 -1.46 6.31
C PRO A 296 -0.96 -0.34 5.89
N GLN A 297 -1.42 0.90 5.99
CA GLN A 297 -0.60 2.08 5.74
C GLN A 297 -0.03 2.55 7.07
N SER A 298 1.28 2.76 7.13
CA SER A 298 1.98 3.26 8.32
C SER A 298 2.62 4.60 8.01
N CYS A 299 2.36 5.59 8.86
CA CYS A 299 2.97 6.91 8.73
C CYS A 299 4.27 6.99 9.53
N ASN A 300 5.28 7.67 8.97
CA ASN A 300 6.54 7.95 9.64
C ASN A 300 6.53 9.34 10.30
N ASN A 301 7.62 9.67 11.01
CA ASN A 301 7.83 10.98 11.66
C ASN A 301 6.78 11.34 12.72
N ILE A 302 6.26 10.34 13.42
CA ILE A 302 5.35 10.52 14.54
C ILE A 302 6.14 11.07 15.74
N THR A 303 5.70 12.20 16.29
CA THR A 303 6.31 12.77 17.49
C THR A 303 6.06 11.87 18.70
N LYS A 304 7.01 11.81 19.65
CA LYS A 304 6.84 11.03 20.89
C LYS A 304 5.53 11.34 21.61
N ASN A 305 5.14 12.62 21.58
CA ASN A 305 3.82 13.07 22.03
C ASN A 305 2.92 13.21 20.79
N ASP A 306 2.35 12.11 20.32
CA ASP A 306 1.43 12.10 19.18
C ASP A 306 0.06 12.68 19.58
N ILE A 307 0.02 14.00 19.78
CA ILE A 307 -1.19 14.73 20.16
C ILE A 307 -2.26 14.62 19.07
N PHE A 308 -1.85 14.40 17.83
CA PHE A 308 -2.74 14.32 16.68
C PHE A 308 -3.23 12.89 16.38
N SER A 309 -2.77 11.88 17.13
CA SER A 309 -3.13 10.46 16.91
C SER A 309 -2.97 10.04 15.44
N ARG A 310 -1.84 10.40 14.84
CA ARG A 310 -1.52 10.10 13.43
C ARG A 310 -0.99 8.69 13.22
N GLN A 311 -0.73 7.94 14.30
CA GLN A 311 -0.39 6.54 14.22
C GLN A 311 -1.58 5.73 13.66
N CYS A 312 -1.38 5.18 12.46
CA CYS A 312 -2.33 4.30 11.77
C CYS A 312 -2.19 2.84 12.24
#